data_AF-U9UXZ5-F1
#
_entry.id   AF-U9UXZ5-F1
#
_cell.length_a   1.000
_cell.length_b   1.000
_cell.length_c   1.000
_cell.angle_alpha   90.00
_cell.angle_beta   90.00
_cell.angle_gamma   90.00
#
_symmetry.space_group_name_H-M   'P 1'
#
loop_
_entity.id
_entity.type
_entity.pdbx_description
1 polymer ?
#
loop_
_entity_poly.entity_id
_entity_poly.type
_entity_poly.pdbx_seq_one_letter_code
_entity_poly.pdbx_strand_id
1 'polypeptide(L)'
;MWFRAKDFEGKLNNVEVRQTITKRRFINEHYQISVDTIKENAKVINSNALPFSDNKKFPIIDVIGTITEMPNIDFPKNITIPDHHKFDFLLSAYGVQIYKCFVNNHIPNNWTLVTPDAFCINDKHTQTFTPEFEVVHHYFLPKLINGGRIVWKSIIKNDNSLIVAKVIAQNTSPDGPSNLPWLVSQVTHHEGEGRYSEVTYVLRVNTQGGVAPAAEQ
;
A
#
# COMPACT_ATOMS: atom_id res chain seq x y z
N MET A 1 -20.83 -3.79 -13.33
CA MET A 1 -20.66 -4.95 -14.26
C MET A 1 -21.53 -6.07 -13.72
N TRP A 2 -22.50 -6.57 -14.50
CA TRP A 2 -23.40 -7.64 -14.09
C TRP A 2 -23.05 -8.91 -14.86
N PHE A 3 -22.86 -10.03 -14.16
CA PHE A 3 -22.72 -11.34 -14.79
C PHE A 3 -24.09 -11.97 -14.97
N ARG A 4 -24.37 -12.53 -16.15
CA ARG A 4 -25.56 -13.35 -16.41
C ARG A 4 -25.12 -14.80 -16.53
N ALA A 5 -25.51 -15.63 -15.57
CA ALA A 5 -25.26 -17.08 -15.55
C ALA A 5 -26.13 -17.85 -16.57
N LYS A 6 -26.25 -17.36 -17.81
CA LYS A 6 -27.08 -17.98 -18.86
C LYS A 6 -26.31 -18.96 -19.74
N ASP A 7 -24.98 -19.00 -19.63
CA ASP A 7 -24.11 -19.85 -20.46
C ASP A 7 -23.72 -21.17 -19.78
N PHE A 8 -24.46 -21.59 -18.75
CA PHE A 8 -24.21 -22.82 -18.00
C PHE A 8 -25.47 -23.69 -17.96
N GLU A 9 -25.40 -24.92 -18.48
CA GLU A 9 -26.40 -25.95 -18.20
C GLU A 9 -25.95 -26.83 -17.02
N GLY A 10 -26.68 -26.76 -15.90
CA GLY A 10 -26.46 -27.60 -14.72
C GLY A 10 -26.79 -26.90 -13.38
N LYS A 11 -26.93 -27.68 -12.29
CA LYS A 11 -27.03 -27.13 -10.93
C LYS A 11 -25.64 -26.69 -10.44
N LEU A 12 -25.51 -25.42 -10.12
CA LEU A 12 -24.32 -24.81 -9.54
C LEU A 12 -24.30 -25.09 -8.03
N ASN A 13 -23.54 -26.11 -7.61
CA ASN A 13 -23.24 -26.32 -6.19
C ASN A 13 -21.83 -25.79 -5.93
N ASN A 14 -21.73 -24.72 -5.14
CA ASN A 14 -20.50 -23.96 -4.81
C ASN A 14 -19.84 -23.26 -6.01
N VAL A 15 -20.33 -22.06 -6.34
CA VAL A 15 -19.67 -21.16 -7.28
C VAL A 15 -18.75 -20.23 -6.49
N GLU A 16 -17.45 -20.36 -6.70
CA GLU A 16 -16.48 -19.37 -6.26
C GLU A 16 -16.06 -18.52 -7.47
N VAL A 17 -16.56 -17.29 -7.54
CA VAL A 17 -16.09 -16.32 -8.55
C VAL A 17 -14.91 -15.57 -7.95
N ARG A 18 -13.69 -15.88 -8.41
CA ARG A 18 -12.52 -15.08 -8.06
C ARG A 18 -12.28 -14.01 -9.10
N GLN A 19 -12.37 -12.76 -8.67
CA GLN A 19 -11.96 -11.60 -9.46
C GLN A 19 -10.63 -11.10 -8.93
N THR A 20 -9.59 -11.18 -9.75
CA THR A 20 -8.32 -10.51 -9.45
C THR A 20 -8.26 -9.25 -10.31
N ILE A 21 -8.34 -8.08 -9.68
CA ILE A 21 -8.23 -6.77 -10.33
C ILE A 21 -6.87 -6.19 -9.97
N THR A 22 -5.92 -6.25 -10.90
CA THR A 22 -4.50 -5.99 -10.63
C THR A 22 -4.05 -4.54 -10.88
N LYS A 23 -4.94 -3.57 -11.09
CA LYS A 23 -4.55 -2.15 -11.25
C LYS A 23 -5.55 -1.16 -10.64
N ARG A 24 -5.00 -0.14 -9.96
CA ARG A 24 -5.73 0.90 -9.19
C ARG A 24 -6.16 2.14 -10.00
N ARG A 25 -5.73 2.30 -11.26
CA ARG A 25 -6.10 3.44 -12.12
C ARG A 25 -6.52 2.98 -13.52
N PHE A 26 -7.69 3.45 -13.95
CA PHE A 26 -8.32 3.12 -15.22
C PHE A 26 -8.20 4.30 -16.19
N ILE A 27 -7.31 4.21 -17.18
CA ILE A 27 -7.36 5.06 -18.38
C ILE A 27 -7.06 4.15 -19.59
N ASN A 28 -8.06 3.98 -20.46
CA ASN A 28 -7.97 3.46 -21.84
C ASN A 28 -7.13 2.19 -22.13
N GLU A 29 -7.40 1.04 -21.50
CA GLU A 29 -6.81 -0.24 -21.98
C GLU A 29 -7.76 -1.44 -21.91
N HIS A 30 -7.49 -2.42 -22.79
CA HIS A 30 -8.23 -3.68 -22.95
C HIS A 30 -8.06 -4.60 -21.74
N TYR A 31 -9.14 -5.30 -21.37
CA TYR A 31 -9.20 -6.22 -20.24
C TYR A 31 -8.97 -7.67 -20.68
N GLN A 32 -8.38 -8.48 -19.79
CA GLN A 32 -8.50 -9.94 -19.84
C GLN A 32 -9.09 -10.42 -18.50
N ILE A 33 -10.11 -11.26 -18.61
CA ILE A 33 -10.78 -11.91 -17.48
C ILE A 33 -10.47 -13.40 -17.62
N SER A 34 -9.84 -13.99 -16.61
CA SER A 34 -9.70 -15.44 -16.50
C SER A 34 -10.72 -15.95 -15.49
N VAL A 35 -11.53 -16.93 -15.91
CA VAL A 35 -12.51 -17.62 -15.07
C VAL A 35 -12.03 -19.06 -14.90
N ASP A 36 -11.48 -19.38 -13.74
CA ASP A 36 -11.13 -20.77 -13.42
C ASP A 36 -12.28 -21.44 -12.70
N THR A 37 -12.94 -22.36 -13.39
CA THR A 37 -13.94 -23.24 -12.78
C THR A 37 -13.23 -24.44 -12.17
N ILE A 38 -13.27 -24.60 -10.86
CA ILE A 38 -12.78 -25.82 -10.22
C ILE A 38 -13.89 -26.87 -10.26
N LYS A 39 -13.73 -27.87 -11.14
CA LYS A 39 -14.33 -29.19 -11.00
C LYS A 39 -13.31 -30.24 -11.40
N GLU A 40 -13.22 -31.33 -10.64
CA GLU A 40 -12.61 -32.56 -11.13
C GLU A 40 -13.30 -32.94 -12.46
N ASN A 41 -12.50 -33.03 -13.53
CA ASN A 41 -12.84 -33.59 -14.85
C ASN A 41 -13.71 -32.75 -15.81
N ALA A 42 -13.73 -31.42 -15.73
CA ALA A 42 -14.36 -30.60 -16.79
C ALA A 42 -13.37 -30.30 -17.95
N LYS A 43 -13.81 -30.52 -19.19
CA LYS A 43 -13.09 -30.14 -20.42
C LYS A 43 -13.66 -28.82 -20.95
N VAL A 44 -12.80 -27.81 -21.12
CA VAL A 44 -13.17 -26.52 -21.73
C VAL A 44 -13.47 -26.75 -23.20
N ILE A 45 -14.70 -26.46 -23.63
CA ILE A 45 -15.17 -26.75 -25.01
C ILE A 45 -15.03 -25.60 -25.98
N ASN A 46 -14.70 -24.38 -25.53
CA ASN A 46 -14.25 -23.29 -26.40
C ASN A 46 -13.72 -22.12 -25.56
N SER A 47 -12.40 -21.96 -25.56
CA SER A 47 -11.78 -20.68 -25.21
C SER A 47 -10.63 -20.45 -26.18
N ASN A 48 -10.70 -19.38 -26.97
CA ASN A 48 -9.52 -18.85 -27.69
C ASN A 48 -8.54 -18.15 -26.71
N ALA A 49 -8.57 -18.49 -25.43
CA ALA A 49 -7.56 -18.11 -24.47
C ALA A 49 -6.36 -19.04 -24.69
N LEU A 50 -5.22 -18.44 -25.06
CA LEU A 50 -3.94 -19.14 -25.08
C LEU A 50 -3.78 -19.88 -23.75
N PRO A 51 -3.39 -21.18 -23.75
CA PRO A 51 -3.18 -21.91 -22.51
C PRO A 51 -2.14 -21.17 -21.68
N PHE A 52 -2.49 -20.80 -20.46
CA PHE A 52 -1.55 -20.25 -19.49
C PHE A 52 -0.61 -21.40 -19.09
N SER A 53 0.44 -21.63 -19.88
CA SER A 53 1.55 -22.48 -19.49
C SER A 53 2.43 -21.68 -18.53
N ASP A 54 2.00 -21.57 -17.28
CA ASP A 54 2.93 -21.31 -16.17
C ASP A 54 2.22 -21.65 -14.86
N ASN A 55 2.60 -22.77 -14.26
CA ASN A 55 2.31 -23.16 -12.88
C ASN A 55 3.01 -22.21 -11.88
N LYS A 56 2.94 -20.89 -12.09
CA LYS A 56 3.45 -19.92 -11.13
C LYS A 56 2.48 -19.86 -9.96
N LYS A 57 2.76 -20.68 -8.94
CA LYS A 57 2.18 -20.50 -7.61
C LYS A 57 2.55 -19.09 -7.16
N PHE A 58 1.55 -18.22 -7.03
CA PHE A 58 1.73 -16.92 -6.41
C PHE A 58 2.27 -17.10 -4.98
N PRO A 59 3.21 -16.27 -4.54
CA PRO A 59 3.70 -16.32 -3.17
C PRO A 59 2.53 -16.08 -2.21
N ILE A 60 2.35 -16.97 -1.24
CA ILE A 60 1.41 -16.74 -0.15
C ILE A 60 2.17 -15.88 0.87
N ILE A 61 1.73 -14.64 1.06
CA ILE A 61 2.27 -13.76 2.09
C ILE A 61 1.32 -13.74 3.27
N ASP A 62 1.81 -14.22 4.40
CA ASP A 62 1.07 -14.36 5.65
C ASP A 62 1.72 -13.60 6.83
N VAL A 63 2.81 -12.86 6.56
CA VAL A 63 3.55 -12.10 7.57
C VAL A 63 3.93 -10.71 7.07
N ILE A 64 3.85 -9.73 7.98
CA ILE A 64 4.34 -8.36 7.81
C ILE A 64 5.64 -8.19 8.60
N GLY A 65 6.64 -7.56 7.99
CA GLY A 65 7.86 -7.14 8.67
C GLY A 65 8.83 -8.28 8.93
N THR A 66 9.28 -8.97 7.88
CA THR A 66 10.25 -10.08 7.98
C THR A 66 11.67 -9.62 8.35
N ILE A 67 11.97 -8.33 8.19
CA ILE A 67 13.25 -7.72 8.60
C ILE A 67 13.03 -7.06 9.95
N THR A 68 13.57 -7.65 11.02
CA THR A 68 13.43 -7.21 12.42
C THR A 68 14.69 -6.58 12.99
N GLU A 69 15.73 -6.44 12.18
CA GLU A 69 16.95 -5.72 12.53
C GLU A 69 16.85 -4.28 12.03
N MET A 70 17.23 -3.34 12.89
CA MET A 70 17.25 -1.93 12.53
C MET A 70 18.33 -1.70 11.46
N PRO A 71 17.97 -1.13 10.29
CA PRO A 71 18.96 -0.84 9.27
C PRO A 71 19.96 0.21 9.79
N ASN A 72 21.22 0.09 9.36
CA ASN A 72 22.24 1.09 9.65
C ASN A 72 21.93 2.38 8.87
N ILE A 73 21.24 3.31 9.53
CA ILE A 73 20.84 4.61 9.00
C ILE A 73 21.32 5.66 9.99
N ASP A 74 21.99 6.70 9.46
CA ASP A 74 22.31 7.88 10.25
C ASP A 74 21.08 8.78 10.36
N PHE A 75 20.56 8.93 11.58
CA PHE A 75 19.35 9.71 11.84
C PHE A 75 19.73 11.16 12.18
N PRO A 76 19.12 12.15 11.51
CA PRO A 76 19.20 13.54 11.94
C PRO A 76 18.74 13.68 13.41
N LYS A 77 19.34 14.59 14.16
CA LYS A 77 19.08 14.78 15.61
C LYS A 77 17.60 14.98 15.97
N ASN A 78 16.78 15.50 15.06
CA ASN A 78 15.34 15.73 15.24
C ASN A 78 14.47 14.53 14.82
N ILE A 79 15.05 13.49 14.21
CA ILE A 79 14.38 12.22 13.92
C ILE A 79 14.79 11.22 14.99
N THR A 80 14.14 11.32 16.15
CA THR A 80 14.39 10.46 17.31
C THR A 80 13.08 9.89 17.84
N ILE A 81 13.09 8.61 18.18
CA ILE A 81 12.02 7.97 18.95
C ILE A 81 12.34 8.16 20.44
N PRO A 82 11.34 8.40 21.32
CA PRO A 82 11.57 8.43 22.76
C PRO A 82 12.24 7.14 23.28
N ASP A 83 12.95 7.25 24.39
CA ASP A 83 13.63 6.12 25.03
C ASP A 83 12.67 4.96 25.34
N HIS A 84 13.26 3.77 25.58
CA HIS A 84 12.56 2.52 25.92
C HIS A 84 11.69 1.90 24.82
N HIS A 85 11.75 2.41 23.60
CA HIS A 85 11.17 1.77 22.43
C HIS A 85 12.18 0.85 21.74
N LYS A 86 11.69 -0.20 21.10
CA LYS A 86 12.52 -1.14 20.34
C LYS A 86 12.12 -1.10 18.88
N PHE A 87 13.09 -1.26 18.01
CA PHE A 87 12.82 -1.52 16.60
C PHE A 87 12.07 -2.85 16.46
N ASP A 88 10.98 -2.85 15.69
CA ASP A 88 10.16 -4.04 15.48
C ASP A 88 10.33 -4.62 14.08
N PHE A 89 10.07 -3.80 13.05
CA PHE A 89 10.27 -4.25 11.67
C PHE A 89 10.51 -3.12 10.66
N LEU A 90 11.08 -3.49 9.53
CA LEU A 90 11.25 -2.66 8.33
C LEU A 90 10.23 -3.06 7.26
N LEU A 91 9.73 -2.06 6.54
CA LEU A 91 9.06 -2.24 5.26
C LEU A 91 9.63 -1.26 4.23
N SER A 92 9.57 -1.64 2.96
CA SER A 92 9.87 -0.73 1.85
C SER A 92 8.57 -0.24 1.23
N ALA A 93 8.44 1.06 0.98
CA ALA A 93 7.21 1.67 0.47
C ALA A 93 7.40 2.24 -0.94
N TYR A 94 6.37 2.12 -1.77
CA TYR A 94 6.27 2.74 -3.08
C TYR A 94 4.86 3.28 -3.31
N GLY A 95 4.75 4.42 -3.97
CA GLY A 95 3.47 5.02 -4.26
C GLY A 95 3.57 6.50 -4.62
N VAL A 96 2.45 7.19 -4.50
CA VAL A 96 2.31 8.58 -4.90
C VAL A 96 1.83 9.45 -3.74
N GLN A 97 2.12 10.75 -3.85
CA GLN A 97 1.44 11.77 -3.07
C GLN A 97 0.40 12.44 -3.98
N ILE A 98 -0.83 12.58 -3.48
CA ILE A 98 -1.91 13.26 -4.19
C ILE A 98 -1.99 14.69 -3.68
N TYR A 99 -1.64 15.63 -4.55
CA TYR A 99 -1.76 17.06 -4.29
C TYR A 99 -2.97 17.64 -5.01
N LYS A 100 -3.55 18.68 -4.42
CA LYS A 100 -4.55 19.53 -5.07
C LYS A 100 -3.99 20.93 -5.23
N CYS A 101 -3.97 21.41 -6.46
CA CYS A 101 -3.64 22.79 -6.79
C CYS A 101 -4.85 23.69 -6.54
N PHE A 102 -4.61 24.85 -5.96
CA PHE A 102 -5.55 25.94 -5.92
C PHE A 102 -4.88 27.22 -6.43
N VAL A 103 -5.60 27.95 -7.27
CA VAL A 103 -5.18 29.27 -7.75
C VAL A 103 -5.87 30.30 -6.87
N ASN A 104 -5.08 31.19 -6.27
CA ASN A 104 -5.58 32.41 -5.64
C ASN A 104 -4.94 33.59 -6.36
N ASN A 105 -5.65 34.72 -6.49
CA ASN A 105 -5.32 35.90 -7.29
C ASN A 105 -3.92 36.53 -7.02
N HIS A 106 -3.15 36.03 -6.06
CA HIS A 106 -1.81 36.48 -5.70
C HIS A 106 -0.72 35.39 -5.65
N ILE A 107 -1.09 34.10 -5.71
CA ILE A 107 -0.13 32.99 -5.65
C ILE A 107 -0.51 31.98 -6.74
N PRO A 108 0.25 31.93 -7.86
CA PRO A 108 0.08 30.87 -8.83
C PRO A 108 0.42 29.52 -8.17
N ASN A 109 -0.45 28.54 -8.40
CA ASN A 109 -0.21 27.13 -8.10
C ASN A 109 0.09 26.79 -6.62
N ASN A 110 -0.84 27.11 -5.70
CA ASN A 110 -0.73 26.68 -4.31
C ASN A 110 -1.12 25.20 -4.16
N TRP A 111 -0.13 24.33 -3.90
CA TRP A 111 -0.32 22.89 -3.76
C TRP A 111 -0.55 22.48 -2.31
N THR A 112 -1.67 21.81 -2.06
CA THR A 112 -1.96 21.20 -0.76
C THR A 112 -1.94 19.69 -0.86
N LEU A 113 -1.22 19.02 0.04
CA LEU A 113 -1.23 17.56 0.13
C LEU A 113 -2.61 17.08 0.60
N VAL A 114 -3.27 16.25 -0.21
CA VAL A 114 -4.56 15.64 0.11
C VAL A 114 -4.35 14.32 0.84
N THR A 115 -3.62 13.38 0.23
CA THR A 115 -3.33 12.06 0.80
C THR A 115 -2.18 11.40 0.07
N PRO A 116 -1.36 10.55 0.72
CA PRO A 116 -0.61 9.54 0.01
C PRO A 116 -1.54 8.47 -0.54
N ASP A 117 -1.08 7.80 -1.59
CA ASP A 117 -1.55 6.47 -1.95
C ASP A 117 -0.34 5.58 -2.20
N ALA A 118 0.02 4.80 -1.19
CA ALA A 118 1.26 4.02 -1.21
C ALA A 118 1.06 2.62 -0.61
N PHE A 119 1.88 1.69 -1.08
CA PHE A 119 1.90 0.33 -0.57
C PHE A 119 3.29 -0.04 -0.08
N CYS A 120 3.33 -0.97 0.86
CA CYS A 120 4.57 -1.48 1.40
C CYS A 120 4.75 -2.97 1.09
N ILE A 121 6.00 -3.38 0.91
CA ILE A 121 6.47 -4.75 0.76
C ILE A 121 7.47 -5.07 1.88
N ASN A 122 7.71 -6.35 2.15
CA ASN A 122 8.61 -6.78 3.22
C ASN A 122 10.08 -6.51 2.89
N ASP A 123 10.50 -6.86 1.68
CA ASP A 123 11.91 -6.73 1.28
C ASP A 123 12.07 -6.35 -0.20
N LYS A 124 12.48 -5.11 -0.46
CA LYS A 124 12.71 -4.59 -1.81
C LYS A 124 13.86 -5.26 -2.57
N HIS A 125 14.74 -6.00 -1.90
CA HIS A 125 15.86 -6.69 -2.56
C HIS A 125 15.43 -8.02 -3.18
N THR A 126 14.37 -8.61 -2.63
CA THR A 126 13.84 -9.91 -3.07
C THR A 126 12.45 -9.81 -3.69
N GLN A 127 11.75 -8.69 -3.51
CA GLN A 127 10.37 -8.49 -3.93
C GLN A 127 10.24 -7.27 -4.84
N THR A 128 9.30 -7.35 -5.78
CA THR A 128 8.91 -6.23 -6.65
C THR A 128 7.67 -5.55 -6.07
N PHE A 129 7.52 -4.24 -6.29
CA PHE A 129 6.28 -3.52 -5.96
C PHE A 129 5.16 -3.89 -6.94
N THR A 130 4.58 -5.07 -6.74
CA THR A 130 3.39 -5.57 -7.42
C THR A 130 2.38 -6.07 -6.40
N PRO A 131 1.07 -6.12 -6.72
CA PRO A 131 0.03 -6.46 -5.75
C PRO A 131 0.21 -7.82 -5.06
N GLU A 132 0.98 -8.74 -5.65
CA GLU A 132 1.28 -10.05 -5.05
C GLU A 132 2.24 -9.96 -3.85
N PHE A 133 3.02 -8.87 -3.75
CA PHE A 133 3.99 -8.64 -2.69
C PHE A 133 3.58 -7.55 -1.69
N GLU A 134 2.52 -6.80 -1.97
CA GLU A 134 2.04 -5.72 -1.11
C GLU A 134 1.42 -6.30 0.18
N VAL A 135 1.87 -5.78 1.32
CA VAL A 135 1.42 -6.24 2.64
C VAL A 135 0.71 -5.17 3.45
N VAL A 136 0.92 -3.89 3.11
CA VAL A 136 0.32 -2.75 3.81
C VAL A 136 -0.10 -1.67 2.81
N HIS A 137 -1.27 -1.08 3.03
CA HIS A 137 -1.73 0.14 2.34
C HIS A 137 -1.61 1.36 3.26
N HIS A 138 -1.01 2.44 2.76
CA HIS A 138 -0.77 3.69 3.45
C HIS A 138 -1.53 4.84 2.79
N TYR A 139 -2.33 5.55 3.59
CA TYR A 139 -3.23 6.63 3.14
C TYR A 139 -3.60 7.56 4.30
N PHE A 140 -4.37 8.63 4.04
CA PHE A 140 -4.93 9.50 5.08
C PHE A 140 -6.43 9.25 5.31
N LEU A 141 -6.85 9.29 6.57
CA LEU A 141 -8.27 9.38 6.92
C LEU A 141 -8.83 10.78 6.61
N PRO A 142 -10.10 10.87 6.20
CA PRO A 142 -10.78 12.15 6.01
C PRO A 142 -11.06 12.87 7.34
N LYS A 143 -11.23 12.12 8.43
CA LYS A 143 -11.45 12.65 9.78
C LYS A 143 -10.31 12.23 10.70
N LEU A 144 -9.86 13.15 11.55
CA LEU A 144 -8.82 12.87 12.53
C LEU A 144 -9.33 11.91 13.62
N ILE A 145 -8.46 11.02 14.07
CA ILE A 145 -8.64 10.18 15.26
C ILE A 145 -7.53 10.52 16.25
N ASN A 146 -7.88 11.15 17.38
CA ASN A 146 -6.93 11.59 18.40
C ASN A 146 -5.78 12.46 17.83
N GLY A 147 -6.12 13.31 16.86
CA GLY A 147 -5.15 14.18 16.14
C GLY A 147 -4.33 13.47 15.05
N GLY A 148 -4.44 12.14 14.94
CA GLY A 148 -3.84 11.36 13.87
C GLY A 148 -4.73 11.27 12.63
N ARG A 149 -4.10 11.09 11.48
CA ARG A 149 -4.79 10.81 10.20
C ARG A 149 -4.04 9.83 9.30
N ILE A 150 -2.78 9.56 9.61
CA ILE A 150 -1.89 8.78 8.76
C ILE A 150 -2.14 7.31 9.05
N VAL A 151 -2.49 6.52 8.03
CA VAL A 151 -2.88 5.12 8.20
C VAL A 151 -1.80 4.20 7.67
N TRP A 152 -1.55 3.11 8.39
CA TRP A 152 -0.98 1.89 7.83
C TRP A 152 -1.96 0.76 8.11
N LYS A 153 -2.46 0.14 7.05
CA LYS A 153 -3.46 -0.93 7.11
C LYS A 153 -2.87 -2.21 6.55
N SER A 154 -2.90 -3.31 7.31
CA SER A 154 -2.63 -4.64 6.77
C SER A 154 -3.61 -4.99 5.65
N ILE A 155 -3.09 -5.58 4.57
CA ILE A 155 -3.90 -6.11 3.47
C ILE A 155 -3.69 -7.61 3.24
N ILE A 156 -2.95 -8.29 4.12
CA ILE A 156 -2.75 -9.75 4.06
C ILE A 156 -3.89 -10.49 4.76
N LYS A 157 -4.12 -11.76 4.39
CA LYS A 157 -5.33 -12.51 4.77
C LYS A 157 -5.51 -12.71 6.29
N ASN A 158 -4.41 -12.92 7.02
CA ASN A 158 -4.45 -13.34 8.43
C ASN A 158 -4.14 -12.20 9.42
N ASP A 159 -4.06 -10.97 8.93
CA ASP A 159 -3.76 -9.80 9.74
C ASP A 159 -4.72 -8.69 9.32
N ASN A 160 -5.59 -8.26 10.23
CA ASN A 160 -6.54 -7.18 9.99
C ASN A 160 -6.15 -5.90 10.74
N SER A 161 -4.92 -5.82 11.24
CA SER A 161 -4.43 -4.71 12.03
C SER A 161 -4.26 -3.43 11.20
N LEU A 162 -4.52 -2.31 11.86
CA LEU A 162 -4.36 -0.96 11.35
C LEU A 162 -3.92 -0.04 12.48
N ILE A 163 -3.09 0.94 12.14
CA ILE A 163 -2.78 2.07 13.01
C ILE A 163 -3.13 3.40 12.35
N VAL A 164 -3.50 4.36 13.19
CA VAL A 164 -3.59 5.78 12.81
C VAL A 164 -2.53 6.55 13.59
N ALA A 165 -1.79 7.42 12.93
CA ALA A 165 -0.74 8.22 13.56
C ALA A 165 -0.82 9.71 13.21
N LYS A 166 -0.13 10.51 14.02
CA LYS A 166 0.15 11.94 13.80
C LYS A 166 1.65 12.16 13.67
N VAL A 167 2.06 13.12 12.83
CA VAL A 167 3.47 13.55 12.78
C VAL A 167 3.80 14.30 14.07
N ILE A 168 4.92 13.94 14.70
CA ILE A 168 5.44 14.64 15.89
C ILE A 168 6.80 15.28 15.67
N ALA A 169 7.56 14.82 14.67
CA ALA A 169 8.81 15.43 14.26
C ALA A 169 9.04 15.21 12.76
N GLN A 170 9.78 16.13 12.15
CA GLN A 170 10.17 16.04 10.74
C GLN A 170 11.54 16.66 10.51
N ASN A 171 12.22 16.17 9.48
CA ASN A 171 13.45 16.74 8.97
C ASN A 171 13.40 16.76 7.44
N THR A 172 14.03 17.76 6.83
CA THR A 172 14.30 17.73 5.38
C THR A 172 15.05 16.44 5.05
N SER A 173 14.74 15.82 3.90
CA SER A 173 15.49 14.62 3.50
C SER A 173 16.98 14.95 3.37
N PRO A 174 17.88 14.13 3.94
CA PRO A 174 19.33 14.28 3.75
C PRO A 174 19.75 14.25 2.28
N ASP A 175 19.00 13.54 1.43
CA ASP A 175 19.26 13.42 0.00
C ASP A 175 18.77 14.62 -0.83
N GLY A 176 18.28 15.68 -0.17
CA GLY A 176 17.91 16.96 -0.79
C GLY A 176 16.43 17.30 -0.79
N PRO A 177 16.09 18.56 -1.11
CA PRO A 177 14.74 19.12 -0.95
C PRO A 177 13.72 18.64 -1.99
N SER A 178 14.15 17.92 -3.03
CA SER A 178 13.26 17.28 -4.01
C SER A 178 12.59 16.00 -3.46
N ASN A 179 12.93 15.60 -2.25
CA ASN A 179 12.42 14.41 -1.59
C ASN A 179 11.51 14.79 -0.42
N LEU A 180 10.48 13.98 -0.18
CA LEU A 180 9.62 14.16 0.99
C LEU A 180 10.44 14.21 2.29
N PRO A 181 10.02 15.01 3.29
CA PRO A 181 10.70 15.04 4.58
C PRO A 181 10.62 13.67 5.26
N TRP A 182 11.68 13.38 6.01
CA TRP A 182 11.70 12.28 6.95
C TRP A 182 10.81 12.62 8.13
N LEU A 183 10.04 11.65 8.62
CA LEU A 183 9.02 11.87 9.64
C LEU A 183 9.16 10.89 10.79
N VAL A 184 8.89 11.39 12.00
CA VAL A 184 8.50 10.56 13.15
C VAL A 184 7.00 10.73 13.34
N SER A 185 6.26 9.62 13.26
CA SER A 185 4.82 9.61 13.51
C SER A 185 4.52 8.81 14.77
N GLN A 186 3.73 9.38 15.68
CA GLN A 186 3.25 8.72 16.89
C GLN A 186 1.87 8.12 16.63
N VAL A 187 1.68 6.85 16.95
CA VAL A 187 0.39 6.17 16.84
C VAL A 187 -0.58 6.74 17.87
N THR A 188 -1.79 7.04 17.41
CA THR A 188 -2.88 7.64 18.19
C THR A 188 -4.11 6.74 18.29
N HIS A 189 -4.15 5.68 17.50
CA HIS A 189 -5.20 4.67 17.50
C HIS A 189 -4.71 3.37 16.87
N HIS A 190 -5.20 2.26 17.40
CA HIS A 190 -5.01 0.89 16.92
C HIS A 190 -6.39 0.28 16.64
N GLU A 191 -6.48 -0.51 15.58
CA GLU A 191 -7.67 -1.26 15.22
C GLU A 191 -7.26 -2.65 14.72
N GLY A 192 -8.03 -3.68 15.07
CA GLY A 192 -7.75 -5.05 14.65
C GLY A 192 -6.58 -5.71 15.38
N GLU A 193 -6.28 -6.94 14.98
CA GLU A 193 -5.26 -7.82 15.55
C GLU A 193 -4.21 -8.13 14.50
N GLY A 194 -2.93 -8.14 14.90
CA GLY A 194 -1.83 -8.44 14.00
C GLY A 194 -0.59 -7.59 14.25
N ARG A 195 0.27 -7.48 13.23
CA ARG A 195 1.62 -6.92 13.33
C ARG A 195 1.64 -5.47 13.81
N TYR A 196 0.58 -4.70 13.57
CA TYR A 196 0.51 -3.30 14.01
C TYR A 196 -0.06 -3.09 15.41
N SER A 197 -0.52 -4.12 16.12
CA SER A 197 -1.22 -3.97 17.41
C SER A 197 -0.38 -3.29 18.50
N GLU A 198 0.94 -3.50 18.49
CA GLU A 198 1.87 -2.95 19.49
C GLU A 198 2.75 -1.81 18.93
N VAL A 199 2.56 -1.42 17.66
CA VAL A 199 3.36 -0.36 17.05
C VAL A 199 2.99 0.99 17.66
N THR A 200 3.98 1.71 18.18
CA THR A 200 3.79 3.00 18.86
C THR A 200 4.31 4.19 18.05
N TYR A 201 5.33 3.96 17.21
CA TYR A 201 5.93 4.98 16.36
C TYR A 201 6.24 4.41 14.98
N VAL A 202 6.14 5.25 13.96
CA VAL A 202 6.56 4.93 12.59
C VAL A 202 7.55 5.99 12.11
N LEU A 203 8.72 5.52 11.69
CA LEU A 203 9.72 6.35 11.01
C LEU A 203 9.55 6.20 9.50
N ARG A 204 9.40 7.34 8.81
CA ARG A 204 9.49 7.38 7.34
C ARG A 204 10.80 8.04 6.97
N VAL A 205 11.71 7.28 6.41
CA VAL A 205 13.07 7.71 6.03
C VAL A 205 13.42 7.21 4.62
N ASN A 206 14.61 7.60 4.12
CA ASN A 206 15.11 7.23 2.78
C ASN A 206 14.10 7.52 1.65
N THR A 207 13.41 8.64 1.76
CA THR A 207 12.41 9.10 0.79
C THR A 207 13.07 9.57 -0.51
N GLN A 208 12.44 9.23 -1.63
CA GLN A 208 12.86 9.69 -2.96
C GLN A 208 11.66 10.29 -3.70
N GLY A 209 11.76 11.54 -4.11
CA GLY A 209 10.70 12.28 -4.79
C GLY A 209 9.47 12.52 -3.91
N GLY A 210 8.33 12.70 -4.58
CA GLY A 210 7.01 12.83 -3.95
C GLY A 210 6.67 14.22 -3.43
N VAL A 211 7.53 15.22 -3.61
CA VAL A 211 7.21 16.63 -3.30
C VAL A 211 6.15 17.18 -4.25
N ALA A 212 5.52 18.29 -3.86
CA ALA A 212 4.60 18.99 -4.74
C ALA A 212 5.31 19.44 -6.03
N PRO A 213 4.60 19.48 -7.17
CA PRO A 213 5.15 20.06 -8.39
C PRO A 213 5.65 21.48 -8.15
N ALA A 214 6.71 21.88 -8.85
CA ALA A 214 7.10 23.28 -8.89
C ALA A 214 5.92 24.11 -9.40
N ALA A 215 5.76 25.33 -8.88
CA ALA A 215 4.92 26.30 -9.56
C ALA A 215 5.55 26.50 -10.94
N GLU A 216 4.86 26.10 -12.00
CA GLU A 216 5.32 26.36 -13.38
C GLU A 216 5.69 27.85 -13.50
N GLN A 217 6.87 28.12 -14.10
CA GLN A 217 7.35 29.46 -14.43
C GLN A 217 6.60 30.01 -15.64
#